data_AF-A0A523C2M5-F1
#
_entry.id   AF-A0A523C2M5-F1
#
_cell.length_a   1.000
_cell.length_b   1.000
_cell.length_c   1.000
_cell.angle_alpha   90.00
_cell.angle_beta   90.00
_cell.angle_gamma   90.00
#
_symmetry.space_group_name_H-M   'P 1'
#
loop_
_entity.id
_entity.type
_entity.pdbx_description
1 polymer ?
#
loop_
_entity_poly.entity_id
_entity_poly.type
_entity_poly.pdbx_seq_one_letter_code
_entity_poly.pdbx_strand_id
1 'polypeptide(L)' 'MAGIKCAVEECMYQDNTECNAPAIEVRSSRGRRAAASDDTCCETFKPRTLNRGGM' A
#
# COMPACT_ATOMS: atom_id res chain seq x y z
N MET A 1 -4.43 18.73 -8.41
CA MET A 1 -3.42 17.90 -7.71
C MET A 1 -3.61 16.48 -8.20
N ALA A 2 -2.56 15.79 -8.61
CA ALA A 2 -2.66 14.35 -8.89
C ALA A 2 -2.45 13.61 -7.57
N GLY A 3 -3.51 13.02 -7.02
CA GLY A 3 -3.43 12.20 -5.82
C GLY A 3 -2.95 10.78 -6.11
N ILE A 4 -2.51 10.08 -5.08
CA ILE A 4 -2.04 8.69 -5.18
C ILE A 4 -3.25 7.79 -5.10
N LYS A 5 -3.58 7.08 -6.18
CA LYS A 5 -4.72 6.15 -6.16
C LYS A 5 -4.44 4.96 -5.23
N CYS A 6 -5.38 4.65 -4.35
CA CYS A 6 -5.38 3.44 -3.54
C CYS A 6 -6.71 2.72 -3.72
N ALA A 7 -6.69 1.59 -4.42
CA ALA A 7 -7.88 0.77 -4.63
C ALA A 7 -8.12 -0.23 -3.48
N VAL A 8 -7.24 -0.28 -2.48
CA VAL A 8 -7.32 -1.24 -1.38
C VAL A 8 -8.29 -0.70 -0.33
N GLU A 9 -9.50 -1.22 -0.29
CA GLU A 9 -10.60 -0.76 0.57
C GLU A 9 -10.26 -0.90 2.07
N GLU A 10 -9.50 -1.94 2.42
CA GLU A 10 -9.06 -2.21 3.78
C GLU A 10 -7.86 -1.35 4.20
N CYS A 11 -7.30 -0.50 3.34
CA CYS A 11 -6.20 0.37 3.71
C CYS A 11 -6.69 1.51 4.62
N MET A 12 -6.03 1.70 5.77
CA MET A 12 -6.29 2.77 6.74
C MET A 12 -6.19 4.16 6.12
N TYR A 13 -5.33 4.30 5.11
CA TYR A 13 -5.05 5.57 4.46
C TYR A 13 -5.91 5.80 3.21
N GLN A 14 -6.71 4.83 2.77
CA GLN A 14 -7.58 5.00 1.61
C GLN A 14 -8.79 5.83 1.98
N ASP A 15 -9.03 6.95 1.31
CA ASP A 15 -10.28 7.69 1.34
C ASP A 15 -10.72 7.99 -0.09
N ASN A 16 -11.97 7.65 -0.45
CA ASN A 16 -12.52 7.88 -1.79
C ASN A 16 -11.59 7.41 -2.93
N THR A 17 -10.97 6.22 -2.80
CA THR A 17 -10.01 5.64 -3.76
C THR A 17 -8.66 6.35 -3.87
N GLU A 18 -8.35 7.24 -2.93
CA GLU A 18 -7.11 7.99 -2.85
C GLU A 18 -6.37 7.69 -1.54
N CYS A 19 -5.04 7.54 -1.61
CA CYS A 19 -4.19 7.37 -0.44
C CYS A 19 -3.89 8.73 0.19
N ASN A 20 -4.25 8.90 1.46
CA ASN A 20 -4.01 10.09 2.26
C ASN A 20 -2.82 9.92 3.22
N ALA A 21 -1.95 8.94 2.97
CA ALA A 21 -0.74 8.78 3.75
C ALA A 21 0.20 9.99 3.55
N PRO A 22 0.86 10.50 4.60
CA PRO A 22 1.75 11.67 4.50
C PRO A 22 2.98 11.41 3.61
N ALA A 23 3.36 10.15 3.46
CA ALA A 23 4.38 9.69 2.52
C ALA A 23 4.04 8.24 2.11
N ILE A 24 4.43 7.85 0.90
CA ILE A 24 4.33 6.47 0.43
C ILE A 24 5.73 5.85 0.32
N GLU A 25 5.88 4.62 0.79
CA GLU A 25 7.04 3.78 0.59
C GLU A 25 6.64 2.59 -0.30
N VAL A 26 7.36 2.44 -1.41
CA VAL A 26 7.20 1.33 -2.34
C VAL A 26 8.45 0.49 -2.29
N ARG A 27 8.30 -0.81 -2.03
CA ARG A 27 9.41 -1.77 -1.94
C ARG A 27 9.21 -2.88 -2.95
N SER A 28 10.27 -3.62 -3.23
CA SER A 28 10.14 -4.83 -4.03
C SER A 28 9.42 -5.91 -3.21
N SER A 29 8.37 -6.51 -3.77
CA SER A 29 7.63 -7.61 -3.17
C SER A 29 8.45 -8.89 -3.10
N ARG A 30 9.46 -9.02 -3.98
CA ARG A 30 10.31 -10.20 -4.12
C ARG A 30 11.78 -9.81 -4.28
N GLY A 31 12.49 -9.76 -3.15
CA GLY A 31 13.94 -9.58 -3.14
C GLY A 31 14.38 -8.13 -3.41
N ARG A 32 15.43 -7.95 -4.22
CA ARG A 32 16.11 -6.65 -4.43
C ARG A 32 15.95 -6.07 -5.83
N ARG A 33 15.15 -6.69 -6.68
CA ARG A 33 14.96 -6.27 -8.08
C ARG A 33 13.48 -6.37 -8.43
N ALA A 34 12.87 -5.25 -8.79
CA ALA A 34 11.57 -5.21 -9.43
C ALA A 34 11.77 -5.03 -10.93
N ALA A 35 11.15 -5.89 -11.74
CA ALA A 35 11.17 -5.80 -13.20
C ALA A 35 9.78 -5.52 -13.77
N ALA A 36 8.72 -5.87 -13.02
CA ALA A 36 7.34 -5.55 -13.30
C ALA A 36 6.70 -4.77 -12.15
N SER A 37 5.58 -4.11 -12.41
CA SER A 37 4.81 -3.42 -11.37
C SER A 37 4.33 -4.37 -10.27
N ASP A 38 4.02 -5.62 -10.62
CA ASP A 38 3.66 -6.68 -9.66
C ASP A 38 4.81 -7.07 -8.71
N ASP A 39 6.06 -6.76 -9.09
CA ASP A 39 7.22 -6.93 -8.22
C ASP A 39 7.36 -5.80 -7.18
N THR A 40 6.39 -4.89 -7.11
CA THR A 40 6.36 -3.77 -6.16
C THR A 40 5.16 -3.88 -5.22
N CYS A 41 5.38 -3.55 -3.95
CA CYS A 41 4.34 -3.47 -2.92
C CYS A 41 4.38 -2.11 -2.23
N CYS A 42 3.21 -1.62 -1.83
CA CYS A 42 3.09 -0.44 -0.96
C CYS A 42 3.34 -0.84 0.49
N GLU A 43 4.51 -0.53 1.03
CA GLU A 43 4.87 -0.83 2.43
C GLU A 43 4.15 0.09 3.42
N THR A 44 3.63 1.23 2.93
CA THR A 44 2.78 2.13 3.71
C THR A 44 1.40 1.55 3.99
N PHE A 45 1.01 0.45 3.32
CA PHE A 45 -0.27 -0.21 3.58
C PHE A 45 -0.41 -0.58 5.06
N LYS A 46 -1.53 -0.17 5.66
CA LYS A 46 -1.95 -0.61 6.99
C LYS A 46 -3.40 -1.03 6.93
N PRO A 47 -3.80 -2.20 7.47
CA PRO A 47 -5.20 -2.62 7.46
C PRO A 47 -6.04 -1.81 8.46
N ARG A 48 -7.27 -1.44 8.09
CA ARG A 48 -8.24 -0.67 8.90
C ARG A 48 -8.59 -1.32 10.22
N THR A 49 -8.56 -2.65 10.26
CA THR A 49 -8.78 -3.44 11.46
C THR A 49 -7.51 -4.22 11.82
N LEU A 50 -6.76 -3.71 12.78
CA LEU A 50 -5.74 -4.48 13.48
C LEU A 50 -6.47 -5.42 14.45
N ASN A 51 -6.60 -6.71 14.13
CA ASN A 51 -6.66 -7.85 15.09
C ASN A 51 -7.08 -9.17 14.42
N ARG A 52 -6.13 -9.85 13.76
CA ARG A 52 -5.90 -11.30 13.96
C ARG A 52 -4.53 -11.65 13.40
N GLY A 53 -3.61 -12.06 14.28
CA GLY A 53 -2.27 -12.48 13.87
C GLY A 53 -2.28 -13.71 12.94
N GLY A 54 -1.13 -13.93 12.31
CA GLY A 54 -0.78 -15.11 11.53
C GLY A 54 -0.51 -14.76 10.06
N MET A 55 0.66 -15.01 9.48
CA MET A 55 1.87 -15.75 9.88
C MET A 55 3.07 -15.10 9.20
#